data_AF-A0AAW2DN59-F1
#
_entry.id   AF-A0AAW2DN59-F1
#
_cell.length_a   1.000
_cell.length_b   1.000
_cell.length_c   1.000
_cell.angle_alpha   90.00
_cell.angle_beta   90.00
_cell.angle_gamma   90.00
#
_symmetry.space_group_name_H-M   'P 1'
#
loop_
_entity.id
_entity.type
_entity.pdbx_description
1 polymer ?
#
loop_
_entity_poly.entity_id
_entity_poly.type
_entity_poly.pdbx_seq_one_letter_code
_entity_poly.pdbx_strand_id
1 'polypeptide(L)'
;MIDFTGAILEMTGLAPFGGGPCSNGSYPGCVKQQLPACRKPNDQFEQRKGVMSGEKFKFDGNYNMSPFDCRAKCLNNCSCIAYAATDYNDTSCTIWSKGVNFKESNNSYSLNVYFLVQEKGKFTSDVSL
;
A
#
# COMPACT_ATOMS: atom_id res chain seq x y z
N MET A 1 20.59 20.76 1.40
CA MET A 1 21.00 21.91 2.23
C MET A 1 19.78 22.80 2.42
N ILE A 2 19.51 23.24 3.66
CA ILE A 2 18.51 24.28 3.98
C ILE A 2 19.21 25.63 4.01
N ASP A 3 18.57 26.67 3.47
CA ASP A 3 19.12 28.03 3.54
C ASP A 3 18.77 28.73 4.85
N PHE A 4 19.32 29.94 5.01
CA PHE A 4 19.17 30.78 6.20
C PHE A 4 17.75 31.32 6.43
N THR A 5 16.85 31.15 5.45
CA THR A 5 15.42 31.43 5.55
C THR A 5 14.60 30.19 5.90
N GLY A 6 15.27 29.03 6.06
CA GLY A 6 14.64 27.75 6.39
C GLY A 6 14.02 27.04 5.19
N ALA A 7 14.25 27.55 3.96
CA ALA A 7 13.77 26.90 2.75
C ALA A 7 14.71 25.76 2.32
N ILE A 8 14.12 24.64 1.89
CA ILE A 8 14.88 23.51 1.33
C ILE A 8 15.23 23.86 -0.12
N LEU A 9 16.52 24.02 -0.44
CA LEU A 9 16.98 24.49 -1.75
C LEU A 9 16.93 23.42 -2.86
N GLU A 10 16.54 22.18 -2.54
CA GLU A 10 16.39 21.08 -3.51
C GLU A 10 14.90 20.75 -3.72
N MET A 11 14.20 21.60 -4.47
CA MET A 11 12.80 21.37 -4.86
C MET A 11 12.66 20.55 -6.16
N THR A 12 13.75 20.05 -6.73
CA THR A 12 13.73 19.20 -7.94
C THR A 12 13.51 17.72 -7.64
N GLY A 13 13.42 17.33 -6.37
CA GLY A 13 13.12 15.96 -5.95
C GLY A 13 11.62 15.72 -5.83
N LEU A 14 11.07 14.81 -6.66
CA LEU A 14 9.80 14.14 -6.39
C LEU A 14 9.74 13.72 -4.90
N ALA A 15 8.62 14.01 -4.25
CA ALA A 15 8.40 14.00 -2.81
C ALA A 15 9.13 12.90 -2.00
N PRO A 16 9.47 13.13 -0.70
CA PRO A 16 10.35 12.27 0.10
C PRO A 16 9.85 10.86 0.39
N PHE A 17 8.62 10.52 -0.02
CA PHE A 17 7.94 9.28 0.38
C PHE A 17 7.31 8.49 -0.77
N GLY A 18 7.57 8.84 -2.04
CA GLY A 18 6.85 8.12 -3.10
C GLY A 18 7.30 8.26 -4.55
N GLY A 19 8.45 8.87 -4.86
CA GLY A 19 8.85 9.03 -6.27
C GLY A 19 10.33 9.30 -6.53
N GLY A 20 11.22 9.07 -5.56
CA GLY A 20 12.66 9.29 -5.69
C GLY A 20 13.46 8.02 -6.05
N PRO A 21 14.79 8.12 -6.24
CA PRO A 21 15.68 7.05 -6.73
C PRO A 21 15.76 5.78 -5.87
N CYS A 22 15.05 5.70 -4.74
CA CYS A 22 15.02 4.53 -3.87
C CYS A 22 14.30 3.29 -4.47
N SER A 23 13.83 3.36 -5.73
CA SER A 23 13.03 2.30 -6.35
C SER A 23 13.79 1.00 -6.61
N ASN A 24 15.13 0.99 -6.71
CA ASN A 24 15.90 -0.23 -7.00
C ASN A 24 17.41 -0.21 -6.63
N GLY A 25 17.92 0.82 -5.94
CA GLY A 25 19.36 0.97 -5.63
C GLY A 25 19.67 1.25 -4.17
N SER A 26 20.90 0.96 -3.74
CA SER A 26 21.42 1.34 -2.42
C SER A 26 21.91 2.78 -2.47
N TYR A 27 20.98 3.73 -2.50
CA TYR A 27 21.33 5.15 -2.43
C TYR A 27 21.49 5.59 -0.97
N PRO A 28 22.56 6.34 -0.63
CA PRO A 28 22.72 6.90 0.70
C PRO A 28 21.51 7.77 1.04
N GLY A 29 20.87 7.50 2.18
CA GLY A 29 19.62 8.15 2.61
C GLY A 29 18.35 7.34 2.37
N CYS A 30 18.38 6.22 1.63
CA CYS A 30 17.25 5.30 1.52
C CYS A 30 17.27 4.28 2.66
N VAL A 31 16.14 4.15 3.37
CA VAL A 31 15.94 3.12 4.40
C VAL A 31 14.99 2.05 3.85
N LYS A 32 15.41 0.78 3.90
CA LYS A 32 14.53 -0.34 3.53
C LYS A 32 13.43 -0.47 4.57
N GLN A 33 12.17 -0.55 4.12
CA GLN A 33 11.07 -0.88 5.00
C GLN A 33 11.29 -2.28 5.59
N GLN A 34 11.30 -2.38 6.91
CA GLN A 34 11.35 -3.67 7.60
C GLN A 34 9.97 -4.34 7.50
N LEU A 35 9.91 -5.47 6.80
CA LEU A 35 8.68 -6.22 6.59
C LEU A 35 8.52 -7.30 7.68
N PRO A 36 7.29 -7.57 8.18
CA PRO A 36 7.04 -8.69 9.06
C PRO A 36 7.25 -10.02 8.30
N ALA A 37 7.47 -11.12 9.03
CA ALA A 37 7.77 -12.44 8.45
C ALA A 37 6.69 -12.98 7.49
N CYS A 38 5.45 -12.49 7.61
CA CYS A 38 4.31 -12.83 6.75
C CYS A 38 4.26 -12.05 5.42
N ARG A 39 5.29 -11.24 5.13
CA ARG A 39 5.40 -10.42 3.91
C ARG A 39 6.72 -10.69 3.21
N LYS A 40 6.67 -10.66 1.89
CA LYS A 40 7.85 -10.80 1.04
C LYS A 40 8.25 -9.44 0.48
N PRO A 41 9.55 -9.20 0.25
CA PRO A 41 10.02 -7.97 -0.40
C PRO A 41 9.39 -7.73 -1.78
N ASN A 42 9.02 -8.81 -2.47
CA ASN A 42 8.40 -8.78 -3.80
C ASN A 42 6.85 -8.76 -3.73
N ASP A 43 6.25 -8.61 -2.56
CA ASP A 43 4.80 -8.48 -2.45
C ASP A 43 4.32 -7.21 -3.17
N GLN A 44 3.51 -7.40 -4.19
CA GLN A 44 2.98 -6.32 -5.02
C GLN A 44 1.50 -6.10 -4.74
N PHE A 45 1.03 -4.90 -5.08
CA PHE A 45 -0.38 -4.57 -5.01
C PHE A 45 -0.94 -4.32 -6.40
N GLU A 46 -2.04 -4.97 -6.72
CA GLU A 46 -2.77 -4.80 -7.98
C GLU A 46 -4.00 -3.94 -7.73
N GLN A 47 -4.15 -2.86 -8.49
CA GLN A 47 -5.31 -1.99 -8.40
C GLN A 47 -6.50 -2.60 -9.15
N ARG A 48 -7.65 -2.68 -8.49
CA ARG A 48 -8.93 -3.10 -9.06
C ARG A 48 -10.02 -2.13 -8.67
N LYS A 49 -10.98 -1.87 -9.56
CA LYS A 49 -12.09 -0.96 -9.29
C LYS A 49 -13.36 -1.74 -8.96
N GLY A 50 -13.97 -1.44 -7.83
CA GLY A 50 -15.19 -2.14 -7.43
C GLY A 50 -15.68 -1.83 -6.04
N VAL A 51 -16.54 -2.70 -5.53
CA VAL A 51 -17.16 -2.59 -4.21
C VAL A 51 -16.70 -3.75 -3.35
N MET A 52 -16.24 -3.42 -2.14
CA MET A 52 -15.86 -4.38 -1.11
C MET A 52 -16.99 -4.54 -0.09
N SER A 53 -17.27 -5.78 0.29
CA SER A 53 -18.18 -6.13 1.39
C SER A 53 -17.50 -7.11 2.36
N GLY A 54 -17.71 -6.90 3.66
CA GLY A 54 -17.11 -7.72 4.72
C GLY A 54 -16.44 -6.88 5.80
N GLU A 55 -15.66 -7.56 6.65
CA GLU A 55 -14.94 -6.93 7.74
C GLU A 55 -13.89 -5.96 7.20
N LYS A 56 -13.96 -4.72 7.67
CA LYS A 56 -13.10 -3.61 7.26
C LYS A 56 -12.58 -2.90 8.49
N PHE A 57 -11.30 -2.54 8.45
CA PHE A 57 -10.71 -1.68 9.45
C PHE A 57 -10.49 -0.31 8.80
N LYS A 58 -11.22 0.68 9.30
CA LYS A 58 -11.03 2.07 8.92
C LYS A 58 -10.03 2.71 9.86
N PHE A 59 -8.93 3.20 9.31
CA PHE A 59 -8.03 4.09 10.01
C PHE A 59 -8.40 5.52 9.66
N ASP A 60 -9.15 6.13 10.56
CA ASP A 60 -9.37 7.57 10.58
C ASP A 60 -8.25 8.15 11.45
N GLY A 61 -7.17 8.56 10.79
CA GLY A 61 -6.14 9.33 11.47
C GLY A 61 -6.59 10.77 11.50
N ASN A 62 -6.43 11.47 12.62
CA ASN A 62 -6.49 12.94 12.69
C ASN A 62 -5.46 13.65 11.77
N TYR A 63 -4.81 12.93 10.87
CA TYR A 63 -3.77 13.36 9.95
C TYR A 63 -4.08 12.76 8.56
N ASN A 64 -3.96 13.58 7.51
CA ASN A 64 -4.10 13.16 6.11
C ASN A 64 -3.16 11.98 5.82
N MET A 65 -3.70 10.76 5.79
CA MET A 65 -2.90 9.57 5.49
C MET A 65 -2.65 9.50 3.99
N SER A 66 -1.38 9.48 3.57
CA SER A 66 -1.06 9.24 2.18
C SER A 66 -1.46 7.82 1.76
N PRO A 67 -1.77 7.55 0.48
CA PRO A 67 -1.91 6.18 -0.04
C PRO A 67 -0.70 5.29 0.31
N PHE A 68 0.51 5.87 0.41
CA PHE A 68 1.72 5.17 0.85
C PHE A 68 1.66 4.74 2.32
N ASP A 69 1.11 5.56 3.20
CA ASP A 69 0.91 5.21 4.61
C ASP A 69 -0.11 4.07 4.74
N CYS A 70 -1.15 4.09 3.91
CA CYS A 70 -2.16 3.04 3.86
C CYS A 70 -1.55 1.69 3.40
N ARG A 71 -0.70 1.74 2.37
CA ARG A 71 0.10 0.58 1.94
C ARG A 71 1.00 0.07 3.06
N ALA A 72 1.72 0.96 3.75
CA ALA A 72 2.61 0.58 4.84
C ALA A 72 1.87 -0.06 6.02
N LYS A 73 0.69 0.45 6.38
CA LYS A 73 -0.18 -0.16 7.40
C LYS A 73 -0.65 -1.56 7.00
N CYS A 74 -1.06 -1.74 5.73
CA CYS A 74 -1.44 -3.05 5.22
C CYS A 74 -0.26 -4.04 5.20
N LEU A 75 0.94 -3.58 4.83
CA LEU A 75 2.15 -4.41 4.88
C LEU A 75 2.52 -4.83 6.31
N ASN A 76 2.33 -3.96 7.29
CA ASN A 76 2.59 -4.28 8.70
C ASN A 76 1.52 -5.18 9.35
N ASN A 77 0.36 -5.36 8.70
CA ASN A 77 -0.71 -6.21 9.21
C ASN A 77 -0.83 -7.49 8.38
N CYS A 78 -0.42 -8.64 8.92
CA CYS A 78 -0.42 -9.93 8.22
C CYS A 78 -1.79 -10.38 7.71
N SER A 79 -2.87 -9.96 8.36
CA SER A 79 -4.25 -10.29 7.98
C SER A 79 -4.74 -9.45 6.82
N CYS A 80 -4.09 -8.30 6.52
CA CYS A 80 -4.45 -7.44 5.42
C CYS A 80 -4.25 -8.17 4.08
N ILE A 81 -5.27 -8.10 3.22
CA ILE A 81 -5.21 -8.59 1.84
C ILE A 81 -5.54 -7.51 0.81
N ALA A 82 -6.13 -6.40 1.24
CA ALA A 82 -6.40 -5.27 0.36
C ALA A 82 -6.50 -3.96 1.15
N TYR A 83 -6.25 -2.84 0.48
CA TYR A 83 -6.48 -1.50 1.04
C TYR A 83 -7.07 -0.55 0.00
N ALA A 84 -7.70 0.54 0.45
CA ALA A 84 -8.13 1.65 -0.39
C ALA A 84 -8.04 2.95 0.41
N ALA A 85 -7.69 4.03 -0.27
CA ALA A 85 -7.96 5.36 0.24
C ALA A 85 -9.48 5.59 0.16
N THR A 86 -10.08 5.94 1.30
CA THR A 86 -11.49 6.27 1.41
C THR A 86 -11.63 7.74 1.79
N ASP A 87 -12.68 8.39 1.28
CA ASP A 87 -13.01 9.82 1.37
C ASP A 87 -12.52 10.71 0.23
N TYR A 88 -13.24 11.83 0.05
CA TYR A 88 -13.09 12.78 -1.05
C TYR A 88 -11.68 13.41 -1.14
N ASN A 89 -10.92 13.37 -0.05
CA ASN A 89 -9.57 13.90 0.06
C ASN A 89 -8.51 12.80 0.28
N ASP A 90 -8.84 11.53 0.02
CA ASP A 90 -7.96 10.36 0.24
C ASP A 90 -7.36 10.31 1.66
N THR A 91 -8.12 10.82 2.63
CA THR A 91 -7.62 11.13 3.98
C THR A 91 -7.75 9.95 4.93
N SER A 92 -8.77 9.11 4.75
CA SER A 92 -8.92 7.88 5.51
C SER A 92 -8.41 6.67 4.73
N CYS A 93 -7.90 5.70 5.46
CA CYS A 93 -7.41 4.44 4.90
C CYS A 93 -8.32 3.31 5.35
N THR A 94 -8.91 2.57 4.42
CA THR A 94 -9.62 1.34 4.72
C THR A 94 -8.75 0.15 4.34
N ILE A 95 -8.51 -0.76 5.28
CA ILE A 95 -7.90 -2.07 5.01
C ILE A 95 -8.92 -3.19 5.19
N TRP A 96 -8.74 -4.27 4.44
CA TRP A 96 -9.58 -5.46 4.48
C TRP A 96 -8.77 -6.69 4.86
N SER A 97 -9.37 -7.53 5.69
CA SER A 97 -8.82 -8.82 6.10
C SER A 97 -9.28 -9.95 5.19
N LYS A 98 -8.76 -11.16 5.41
CA LYS A 98 -9.21 -12.38 4.72
C LYS A 98 -10.73 -12.56 4.90
N GLY A 99 -11.40 -13.13 3.89
CA GLY A 99 -12.84 -13.44 3.94
C GLY A 99 -13.76 -12.33 3.44
N VAL A 100 -13.23 -11.28 2.80
CA VAL A 100 -14.05 -10.24 2.17
C VAL A 100 -14.51 -10.65 0.77
N ASN A 101 -15.66 -10.11 0.35
CA ASN A 101 -16.19 -10.28 -0.98
C ASN A 101 -15.95 -9.01 -1.80
N PHE A 102 -15.28 -9.16 -2.93
CA PHE A 102 -15.06 -8.08 -3.88
C PHE A 102 -15.91 -8.30 -5.13
N LYS A 103 -16.65 -7.25 -5.51
CA LYS A 103 -17.39 -7.22 -6.76
C LYS A 103 -16.83 -6.11 -7.64
N GLU A 104 -16.28 -6.50 -8.78
CA GLU A 104 -15.82 -5.55 -9.78
C GLU A 104 -16.99 -4.69 -10.27
N SER A 105 -16.77 -3.38 -10.33
CA SER A 105 -17.78 -2.42 -10.76
C SER A 105 -17.12 -1.13 -11.21
N ASN A 106 -17.69 -0.51 -12.24
CA ASN A 106 -17.26 0.78 -12.77
C ASN A 106 -18.24 1.92 -12.47
N ASN A 107 -19.15 1.72 -11.50
CA ASN A 107 -20.11 2.75 -11.08
C ASN A 107 -19.41 3.88 -10.30
N SER A 108 -20.08 5.02 -10.14
CA SER A 108 -19.60 6.19 -9.39
C SER A 108 -19.30 5.91 -7.91
N TYR A 109 -19.89 4.84 -7.34
CA TYR A 109 -19.64 4.40 -5.96
C TYR A 109 -18.48 3.39 -5.83
N SER A 110 -17.81 3.05 -6.94
CA SER A 110 -16.75 2.04 -6.95
C SER A 110 -15.43 2.67 -6.50
N LEU A 111 -14.71 1.96 -5.64
CA LEU A 111 -13.43 2.39 -5.09
C LEU A 111 -12.26 1.77 -5.88
N ASN A 112 -11.13 2.47 -5.91
CA ASN A 112 -9.86 1.89 -6.33
C ASN A 112 -9.29 1.10 -5.15
N VAL A 113 -9.34 -0.23 -5.24
CA VAL A 113 -8.90 -1.16 -4.21
C VAL A 113 -7.60 -1.84 -4.65
N TYR A 114 -6.59 -1.79 -3.79
CA TYR A 114 -5.27 -2.37 -4.03
C TYR A 114 -5.18 -3.72 -3.34
N PHE A 115 -5.15 -4.80 -4.11
CA PHE A 115 -5.07 -6.18 -3.61
C PHE A 115 -3.63 -6.64 -3.49
N LEU A 116 -3.28 -7.24 -2.35
CA LEU A 116 -1.99 -7.90 -2.17
C LEU A 116 -1.92 -9.13 -3.08
N VAL A 117 -1.11 -9.04 -4.12
CA VAL A 117 -0.78 -10.17 -4.98
C VAL A 117 0.42 -10.86 -4.36
N GLN A 118 0.15 -11.97 -3.68
CA GLN A 118 1.23 -12.91 -3.36
C GLN A 118 1.67 -13.54 -4.68
N GLU A 119 2.96 -13.49 -4.99
CA GLU A 119 3.49 -14.30 -6.09
C GLU A 119 2.99 -15.73 -5.85
N LYS A 120 2.25 -16.29 -6.82
CA LYS A 120 1.86 -17.69 -6.80
C LYS A 120 3.16 -18.46 -6.63
N GLY A 121 3.41 -18.96 -5.42
CA GLY A 121 4.37 -20.03 -5.26
C GLY A 121 3.98 -21.07 -6.30
N LYS A 122 4.94 -21.47 -7.14
CA LYS A 122 4.83 -22.70 -7.90
C LYS A 122 4.31 -23.74 -6.90
N PHE A 123 3.03 -24.07 -7.00
CA PHE A 123 2.48 -25.23 -6.31
C PHE A 123 3.08 -26.38 -7.11
N THR A 124 4.27 -26.82 -6.71
CA THR A 124 4.81 -28.11 -7.16
C THR A 124 3.89 -29.14 -6.53
N SER A 125 2.83 -29.46 -7.25
CA SER A 125 2.03 -30.66 -7.02
C SER A 125 2.85 -31.87 -7.43
N ASP A 126 3.93 -32.16 -6.71
CA ASP A 126 4.74 -33.37 -6.87
C ASP A 126 4.95 -34.00 -5.49
N VAL A 127 3.87 -34.55 -4.92
CA VAL A 127 3.94 -35.69 -4.01
C VAL A 127 2.71 -36.56 -4.29
N SER A 128 2.93 -37.61 -5.07
CA SER A 128 2.25 -38.88 -4.91
C SER A 128 3.31 -39.96 -5.13
N LEU A 129 3.50 -40.77 -4.08
CA LEU A 129 4.31 -41.97 -4.01
C LEU A 129 3.91 -43.01 -5.06
#